data_AF-G7DZK2-F1
#
_entry.id   AF-G7DZK2-F1
#
_cell.length_a   1.000
_cell.length_b   1.000
_cell.length_c   1.000
_cell.angle_alpha   90.00
_cell.angle_beta   90.00
_cell.angle_gamma   90.00
#
_symmetry.space_group_name_H-M   'P 1'
#
loop_
_entity.id
_entity.type
_entity.pdbx_description
1 polymer ?
#
loop_
_entity_poly.entity_id
_entity_poly.type
_entity_poly.pdbx_seq_one_letter_code
_entity_poly.pdbx_strand_id
1 'polypeptide(L)'
;MSTSDCCAKIPPVHSDYQAKGQKDVTVGGLKCYVVGPESASTVLIGVYDIFGYAPQTYQGADILSETLGARVLLPDLFRGDYWPHDKFPPSGDDGKKLGEYIGNVCAPPKTSQEVVALAKELASSSSVKGIGLYGYCIGAKITGLASGDSSVTSHKVKAVVNVHPAGIDPDDAKKLQVPILWAPTKDEDKKVSDKFYANVESSSVGKQSVKHQYEAFHGFASARADLKDPTNLKDYEDFYSRAAGFFKALL
;
A
#
# COMPACT_ATOMS: atom_id res chain seq x y z
N MET A 1 -1.27 -26.16 1.06
CA MET A 1 -0.03 -26.20 0.26
C MET A 1 1.04 -25.49 1.07
N SER A 2 2.23 -26.09 1.17
CA SER A 2 3.35 -25.65 2.02
C SER A 2 3.88 -24.28 1.62
N THR A 3 4.09 -23.40 2.61
CA THR A 3 4.42 -21.96 2.51
C THR A 3 5.91 -21.65 2.28
N SER A 4 6.66 -22.50 1.56
CA SER A 4 8.13 -22.37 1.49
C SER A 4 8.71 -21.77 0.19
N ASP A 5 7.90 -21.44 -0.82
CA ASP A 5 8.38 -20.88 -2.11
C ASP A 5 7.77 -19.51 -2.44
N CYS A 6 7.41 -18.72 -1.42
CA CYS A 6 6.60 -17.50 -1.58
C CYS A 6 7.41 -16.18 -1.57
N CYS A 7 8.74 -16.25 -1.51
CA CYS A 7 9.59 -15.06 -1.47
C CYS A 7 10.13 -14.75 -2.88
N ALA A 8 9.57 -13.73 -3.53
CA ALA A 8 10.15 -13.22 -4.77
C ALA A 8 11.57 -12.68 -4.51
N LYS A 9 12.52 -12.99 -5.39
CA LYS A 9 13.85 -12.39 -5.33
C LYS A 9 13.72 -10.91 -5.71
N ILE A 10 13.90 -10.03 -4.72
CA ILE A 10 13.85 -8.57 -4.88
C ILE A 10 15.26 -7.99 -5.12
N PRO A 11 15.38 -6.78 -5.70
CA PRO A 11 16.62 -6.02 -5.72
C PRO A 11 17.15 -5.73 -4.30
N PRO A 12 18.46 -5.51 -4.12
CA PRO A 12 19.04 -5.13 -2.83
C PRO A 12 18.41 -3.86 -2.26
N VAL A 13 18.25 -3.83 -0.94
CA VAL A 13 17.77 -2.66 -0.20
C VAL A 13 18.96 -1.84 0.30
N HIS A 14 18.87 -0.52 0.13
CA HIS A 14 19.89 0.46 0.48
C HIS A 14 19.36 1.46 1.51
N SER A 15 20.18 1.83 2.49
CA SER A 15 19.80 2.82 3.51
C SER A 15 19.91 4.27 3.02
N ASP A 16 20.72 4.52 2.00
CA ASP A 16 20.97 5.81 1.35
C ASP A 16 20.35 5.85 -0.06
N TYR A 17 19.03 5.64 -0.12
CA TYR A 17 18.35 5.42 -1.39
C TYR A 17 18.09 6.70 -2.20
N GLN A 18 18.31 6.61 -3.52
CA GLN A 18 17.88 7.59 -4.51
C GLN A 18 16.81 6.97 -5.41
N ALA A 19 15.68 7.65 -5.51
CA ALA A 19 14.55 7.20 -6.33
C ALA A 19 14.93 7.08 -7.81
N LYS A 20 14.57 5.96 -8.46
CA LYS A 20 14.87 5.67 -9.87
C LYS A 20 13.80 6.20 -10.85
N GLY A 21 12.59 6.44 -10.35
CA GLY A 21 11.44 6.90 -11.12
C GLY A 21 11.39 8.41 -11.34
N GLN A 22 10.35 8.83 -12.07
CA GLN A 22 10.07 10.23 -12.38
C GLN A 22 9.13 10.81 -11.31
N LYS A 23 9.46 12.00 -10.80
CA LYS A 23 8.62 12.76 -9.87
C LYS A 23 7.72 13.74 -10.62
N ASP A 24 6.62 14.15 -10.00
CA ASP A 24 5.66 15.14 -10.51
C ASP A 24 5.02 14.82 -11.88
N VAL A 25 4.97 13.54 -12.27
CA VAL A 25 4.29 13.11 -13.50
C VAL A 25 2.78 13.22 -13.29
N THR A 26 2.07 13.89 -14.19
CA THR A 26 0.60 13.99 -14.07
C THR A 26 -0.08 12.78 -14.68
N VAL A 27 -0.85 12.03 -13.88
CA VAL A 27 -1.66 10.89 -14.31
C VAL A 27 -3.04 11.01 -13.70
N GLY A 28 -4.10 10.97 -14.53
CA GLY A 28 -5.48 11.11 -14.05
C GLY A 28 -5.75 12.42 -13.30
N GLY A 29 -5.03 13.50 -13.65
CA GLY A 29 -5.11 14.80 -12.97
C GLY A 29 -4.38 14.88 -11.61
N LEU A 30 -3.70 13.82 -11.20
CA LEU A 30 -2.90 13.75 -9.99
C LEU A 30 -1.42 13.84 -10.32
N LYS A 31 -0.65 14.58 -9.53
CA LYS A 31 0.80 14.45 -9.54
C LYS A 31 1.17 13.10 -8.95
N CYS A 32 2.13 12.42 -9.57
CA CYS A 32 2.56 11.09 -9.17
C CYS A 32 4.08 11.01 -9.20
N TYR A 33 4.62 10.18 -8.31
CA TYR A 33 5.87 9.49 -8.62
C TYR A 33 5.54 8.26 -9.46
N VAL A 34 6.29 8.05 -10.54
CA VAL A 34 6.08 6.95 -11.49
C VAL A 34 7.40 6.25 -11.78
N VAL A 35 7.42 4.92 -11.64
CA VAL A 35 8.55 4.07 -11.99
C VAL A 35 8.09 2.89 -12.84
N GLY A 36 8.99 2.35 -13.66
CA GLY A 36 8.72 1.25 -14.58
C GLY A 36 8.24 1.70 -15.97
N PRO A 37 8.13 0.76 -16.92
CA PRO A 37 7.85 1.09 -18.30
C PRO A 37 6.38 1.48 -18.50
N GLU A 38 6.14 2.52 -19.30
CA GLU A 38 4.78 2.94 -19.70
C GLU A 38 4.00 1.84 -20.42
N SER A 39 4.71 0.96 -21.13
CA SER A 39 4.15 -0.20 -21.84
C SER A 39 3.80 -1.39 -20.94
N ALA A 40 4.02 -1.31 -19.61
CA ALA A 40 3.72 -2.42 -18.71
C ALA A 40 2.23 -2.79 -18.76
N SER A 41 1.94 -4.08 -18.87
CA SER A 41 0.57 -4.59 -18.76
C SER A 41 0.05 -4.61 -17.33
N THR A 42 0.96 -4.66 -16.36
CA THR A 42 0.66 -4.68 -14.93
C THR A 42 0.96 -3.31 -14.35
N VAL A 43 0.00 -2.76 -13.61
CA VAL A 43 0.12 -1.46 -12.97
C VAL A 43 -0.12 -1.60 -11.46
N LEU A 44 0.69 -0.95 -10.63
CA LEU A 44 0.44 -0.84 -9.20
C LEU A 44 0.16 0.61 -8.82
N ILE A 45 -0.81 0.81 -7.94
CA ILE A 45 -1.09 2.10 -7.30
C ILE A 45 -0.76 1.96 -5.82
N GLY A 46 0.25 2.70 -5.37
CA GLY A 46 0.70 2.73 -3.98
C GLY A 46 0.25 3.98 -3.25
N VAL A 47 -0.31 3.85 -2.06
CA VAL A 47 -0.69 4.99 -1.21
C VAL A 47 0.21 5.02 0.02
N TYR A 48 1.04 6.05 0.08
CA TYR A 48 1.96 6.32 1.19
C TYR A 48 1.24 6.55 2.53
N ASP A 49 2.00 6.61 3.62
CA ASP A 49 1.51 6.96 4.95
C ASP A 49 1.31 8.48 5.10
N ILE A 50 1.01 8.96 6.32
CA ILE A 50 0.77 10.38 6.58
C ILE A 50 1.95 11.30 6.21
N PHE A 51 3.17 10.77 6.09
CA PHE A 51 4.39 11.54 5.80
C PHE A 51 4.61 11.77 4.30
N GLY A 52 3.78 11.18 3.43
CA GLY A 52 3.88 11.37 2.00
C GLY A 52 5.10 10.66 1.41
N TYR A 53 5.82 11.37 0.54
CA TYR A 53 6.95 10.80 -0.16
C TYR A 53 8.23 10.76 0.70
N ALA A 54 8.80 9.56 0.83
CA ALA A 54 10.07 9.32 1.55
C ALA A 54 10.99 8.38 0.74
N PRO A 55 12.33 8.44 0.95
CA PRO A 55 13.29 7.56 0.27
C PRO A 55 12.92 6.07 0.31
N GLN A 56 12.47 5.59 1.48
CA GLN A 56 12.08 4.21 1.70
C GLN A 56 10.76 3.87 1.00
N THR A 57 9.84 4.83 0.86
CA THR A 57 8.61 4.63 0.09
C THR A 57 8.91 4.54 -1.42
N TYR A 58 9.83 5.36 -1.92
CA TYR A 58 10.31 5.26 -3.31
C TYR A 58 11.01 3.94 -3.58
N GLN A 59 11.90 3.53 -2.68
CA GLN A 59 12.61 2.26 -2.78
C GLN A 59 11.64 1.08 -2.87
N GLY A 60 10.57 1.09 -2.08
CA GLY A 60 9.54 0.07 -2.13
C GLY A 60 8.82 0.01 -3.49
N ALA A 61 8.45 1.17 -4.04
CA ALA A 61 7.84 1.25 -5.36
C ALA A 61 8.79 0.75 -6.46
N ASP A 62 10.06 1.11 -6.38
CA ASP A 62 11.10 0.71 -7.35
C ASP A 62 11.37 -0.79 -7.28
N ILE A 63 11.43 -1.37 -6.06
CA ILE A 63 11.53 -2.82 -5.85
C ILE A 63 10.35 -3.55 -6.48
N LEU A 64 9.11 -3.11 -6.23
CA LEU A 64 7.93 -3.73 -6.80
C LEU A 64 7.93 -3.62 -8.34
N SER A 65 8.29 -2.45 -8.87
CA SER A 65 8.38 -2.23 -10.32
C SER A 65 9.40 -3.16 -10.99
N GLU A 66 10.61 -3.22 -10.45
CA GLU A 66 11.71 -4.03 -10.98
C GLU A 66 11.41 -5.53 -10.86
N THR A 67 10.87 -5.97 -9.71
CA THR A 67 10.59 -7.39 -9.45
C THR A 67 9.44 -7.93 -10.31
N LEU A 68 8.44 -7.09 -10.61
CA LEU A 68 7.23 -7.50 -11.34
C LEU A 68 7.26 -7.12 -12.82
N GLY A 69 8.21 -6.29 -13.25
CA GLY A 69 8.15 -5.63 -14.56
C GLY A 69 6.91 -4.73 -14.70
N ALA A 70 6.41 -4.19 -13.58
CA ALA A 70 5.17 -3.42 -13.51
C ALA A 70 5.44 -1.91 -13.57
N ARG A 71 4.47 -1.13 -14.05
CA ARG A 71 4.44 0.32 -13.84
C ARG A 71 3.89 0.59 -12.45
N VAL A 72 4.59 1.36 -11.63
CA VAL A 72 4.15 1.68 -10.26
C VAL A 72 3.94 3.18 -10.15
N LEU A 73 2.79 3.56 -9.60
CA LEU A 73 2.40 4.95 -9.38
C LEU A 73 2.17 5.18 -7.90
N LEU A 74 2.77 6.23 -7.36
CA LEU A 74 2.45 6.79 -6.05
C LEU A 74 1.76 8.14 -6.26
N PRO A 75 0.41 8.21 -6.34
CA PRO A 75 -0.30 9.47 -6.51
C PRO A 75 -0.21 10.35 -5.27
N ASP A 76 -0.04 11.66 -5.48
CA ASP A 76 -0.04 12.70 -4.46
C ASP A 76 -1.48 13.00 -4.01
N LEU A 77 -2.09 12.05 -3.33
CA LEU A 77 -3.47 12.16 -2.83
C LEU A 77 -3.64 13.29 -1.81
N PHE A 78 -2.55 13.75 -1.19
CA PHE A 78 -2.58 14.79 -0.15
C PHE A 78 -2.15 16.17 -0.68
N ARG A 79 -1.83 16.27 -1.98
CA ARG A 79 -1.48 17.53 -2.68
C ARG A 79 -0.32 18.29 -2.02
N GLY A 80 0.69 17.54 -1.56
CA GLY A 80 1.87 18.09 -0.89
C GLY A 80 1.65 18.52 0.57
N ASP A 81 0.43 18.43 1.10
CA ASP A 81 0.15 18.67 2.51
C ASP A 81 0.40 17.37 3.28
N TYR A 82 1.65 17.15 3.69
CA TYR A 82 2.08 15.96 4.43
C TYR A 82 2.23 16.27 5.92
N TRP A 83 1.97 15.26 6.76
CA TRP A 83 2.22 15.40 8.19
C TRP A 83 3.72 15.52 8.45
N PRO A 84 4.18 16.52 9.22
CA PRO A 84 5.59 16.73 9.43
C PRO A 84 6.19 15.69 10.40
N HIS A 85 7.35 15.15 10.05
CA HIS A 85 8.00 14.07 10.80
C HIS A 85 8.36 14.45 12.24
N ASP A 86 8.75 15.70 12.48
CA ASP A 86 9.14 16.22 13.80
C ASP A 86 7.97 16.32 14.79
N LYS A 87 6.73 16.20 14.32
CA LYS A 87 5.51 16.16 15.15
C LYS A 87 5.00 14.73 15.40
N PHE A 88 5.84 13.73 15.21
CA PHE A 88 5.49 12.32 15.44
C PHE A 88 6.44 11.66 16.45
N PRO A 89 5.95 10.91 17.45
CA PRO A 89 4.54 10.61 17.73
C PRO A 89 3.77 11.84 18.22
N PRO A 90 2.49 11.98 17.84
CA PRO A 90 1.69 13.13 18.22
C PRO A 90 1.48 13.14 19.74
N SER A 91 1.65 14.30 20.37
CA SER A 91 1.39 14.50 21.79
C SER A 91 0.74 15.86 22.02
N GLY A 92 -0.03 16.00 23.12
CA GLY A 92 -0.75 17.24 23.41
C GLY A 92 -1.66 17.67 22.25
N ASP A 93 -1.50 18.92 21.80
CA ASP A 93 -2.29 19.51 20.72
C ASP A 93 -2.03 18.87 19.35
N ASP A 94 -0.87 18.26 19.13
CA ASP A 94 -0.56 17.62 17.85
C ASP A 94 -1.41 16.37 17.61
N GLY A 95 -1.92 15.73 18.67
CA GLY A 95 -2.90 14.64 18.54
C GLY A 95 -4.22 15.11 17.93
N LYS A 96 -4.73 16.27 18.35
CA LYS A 96 -5.96 16.86 17.77
C LYS A 96 -5.73 17.29 16.32
N LYS A 97 -4.62 17.98 16.06
CA LYS A 97 -4.24 18.41 14.71
C LYS A 97 -4.04 17.23 13.75
N LEU A 98 -3.48 16.12 14.23
CA LEU A 98 -3.36 14.91 13.42
C LEU A 98 -4.74 14.34 13.11
N GLY A 99 -5.66 14.32 14.08
CA GLY A 99 -7.05 13.93 13.84
C GLY A 99 -7.75 14.80 12.81
N GLU A 100 -7.58 16.12 12.87
CA GLU A 100 -8.10 17.08 11.88
C GLU A 100 -7.47 16.91 10.50
N TYR A 101 -6.16 16.69 10.45
CA TYR A 101 -5.44 16.37 9.21
C TYR A 101 -5.98 15.08 8.58
N ILE A 102 -6.16 14.02 9.37
CA ILE A 102 -6.75 12.77 8.90
C ILE A 102 -8.20 12.95 8.45
N GLY A 103 -8.99 13.73 9.18
CA GLY A 103 -10.39 13.98 8.85
C GLY A 103 -10.60 14.83 7.59
N ASN A 104 -9.61 15.64 7.19
CA ASN A 104 -9.74 16.60 6.10
C ASN A 104 -8.86 16.28 4.89
N VAL A 105 -7.54 16.14 5.11
CA VAL A 105 -6.54 16.01 4.04
C VAL A 105 -6.46 14.57 3.54
N CYS A 106 -6.23 13.61 4.44
CA CYS A 106 -6.12 12.20 4.06
C CYS A 106 -7.39 11.37 4.31
N ALA A 107 -8.55 12.04 4.38
CA ALA A 107 -9.85 11.45 4.75
C ALA A 107 -10.15 10.18 3.92
N PRO A 108 -10.10 8.97 4.52
CA PRO A 108 -10.10 7.73 3.75
C PRO A 108 -11.32 7.52 2.82
N PRO A 109 -12.56 7.89 3.21
CA PRO A 109 -13.71 7.77 2.32
C PRO A 109 -13.57 8.62 1.04
N LYS A 110 -12.96 9.81 1.13
CA LYS A 110 -12.77 10.70 -0.01
C LYS A 110 -11.59 10.24 -0.88
N THR A 111 -10.44 10.01 -0.26
CA THR A 111 -9.20 9.65 -0.98
C THR A 111 -9.28 8.26 -1.62
N SER A 112 -10.05 7.33 -1.06
CA SER A 112 -10.30 6.02 -1.69
C SER A 112 -11.06 6.16 -3.02
N GLN A 113 -11.98 7.12 -3.14
CA GLN A 113 -12.67 7.40 -4.41
C GLN A 113 -11.73 7.96 -5.48
N GLU A 114 -10.73 8.75 -5.09
CA GLU A 114 -9.67 9.19 -6.00
C GLU A 114 -8.81 8.01 -6.50
N VAL A 115 -8.53 7.01 -5.64
CA VAL A 115 -7.85 5.77 -6.05
C VAL A 115 -8.69 4.96 -7.03
N VAL A 116 -10.00 4.81 -6.79
CA VAL A 116 -10.93 4.13 -7.71
C VAL A 116 -10.98 4.85 -9.06
N ALA A 117 -11.07 6.19 -9.06
CA ALA A 117 -11.07 6.99 -10.28
C ALA A 117 -9.76 6.85 -11.07
N LEU A 118 -8.61 6.85 -10.39
CA LEU A 118 -7.31 6.63 -11.03
C LEU A 118 -7.22 5.22 -11.61
N ALA A 119 -7.68 4.19 -10.89
CA ALA A 119 -7.72 2.83 -11.41
C ALA A 119 -8.61 2.71 -12.66
N LYS A 120 -9.77 3.36 -12.67
CA LYS A 120 -10.66 3.44 -13.83
C LYS A 120 -9.98 4.08 -15.04
N GLU A 121 -9.30 5.21 -14.83
CA GLU A 121 -8.57 5.92 -15.88
C GLU A 121 -7.47 5.02 -16.48
N LEU A 122 -6.65 4.40 -15.64
CA LEU A 122 -5.59 3.48 -16.06
C LEU A 122 -6.15 2.26 -16.80
N ALA A 123 -7.28 1.73 -16.34
CA ALA A 123 -7.93 0.57 -16.94
C ALA A 123 -8.51 0.84 -18.34
N SER A 124 -8.73 2.11 -18.71
CA SER A 124 -9.20 2.49 -20.04
C SER A 124 -8.19 2.13 -21.15
N SER A 125 -6.90 2.06 -20.81
CA SER A 125 -5.88 1.57 -21.72
C SER A 125 -6.03 0.07 -21.95
N SER A 126 -6.03 -0.34 -23.22
CA SER A 126 -6.08 -1.75 -23.61
C SER A 126 -4.79 -2.51 -23.27
N SER A 127 -3.68 -1.82 -23.06
CA SER A 127 -2.39 -2.41 -22.63
C SER A 127 -2.45 -2.90 -21.18
N VAL A 128 -3.18 -2.21 -20.32
CA VAL A 128 -3.34 -2.57 -18.91
C VAL A 128 -4.22 -3.82 -18.78
N LYS A 129 -3.66 -4.89 -18.20
CA LYS A 129 -4.31 -6.19 -17.99
C LYS A 129 -4.63 -6.47 -16.51
N GLY A 130 -3.96 -5.79 -15.59
CA GLY A 130 -4.18 -5.95 -14.16
C GLY A 130 -3.66 -4.76 -13.36
N ILE A 131 -4.43 -4.37 -12.35
CA ILE A 131 -4.08 -3.33 -11.39
C ILE A 131 -3.99 -3.96 -9.99
N GLY A 132 -2.88 -3.71 -9.31
CA GLY A 132 -2.73 -3.98 -7.88
C GLY A 132 -2.77 -2.69 -7.07
N LEU A 133 -3.39 -2.72 -5.90
CA LEU A 133 -3.35 -1.60 -4.95
C LEU A 133 -2.44 -1.97 -3.78
N TYR A 134 -1.67 -1.03 -3.24
CA TYR A 134 -0.98 -1.24 -1.97
C TYR A 134 -0.96 0.02 -1.13
N GLY A 135 -0.94 -0.14 0.19
CA GLY A 135 -0.96 1.01 1.08
C GLY A 135 -0.32 0.76 2.43
N TYR A 136 0.18 1.84 2.99
CA TYR A 136 0.93 1.91 4.24
C TYR A 136 0.13 2.73 5.27
N CYS A 137 -0.02 2.27 6.52
CA CYS A 137 -0.68 3.07 7.57
C CYS A 137 -2.09 3.51 7.12
N ILE A 138 -2.36 4.82 7.06
CA ILE A 138 -3.62 5.38 6.55
C ILE A 138 -3.83 5.04 5.07
N GLY A 139 -2.77 4.94 4.27
CA GLY A 139 -2.81 4.46 2.90
C GLY A 139 -3.33 3.03 2.78
N ALA A 140 -3.09 2.18 3.79
CA ALA A 140 -3.66 0.83 3.85
C ALA A 140 -5.19 0.90 3.99
N LYS A 141 -5.70 1.78 4.87
CA LYS A 141 -7.14 2.05 4.98
C LYS A 141 -7.73 2.57 3.66
N ILE A 142 -7.05 3.52 3.02
CA ILE A 142 -7.50 4.12 1.75
C ILE A 142 -7.61 3.06 0.66
N THR A 143 -6.58 2.24 0.48
CA THR A 143 -6.58 1.18 -0.54
C THR A 143 -7.52 0.04 -0.20
N GLY A 144 -7.67 -0.32 1.08
CA GLY A 144 -8.66 -1.30 1.53
C GLY A 144 -10.10 -0.86 1.25
N LEU A 145 -10.42 0.42 1.51
CA LEU A 145 -11.73 1.00 1.15
C LEU A 145 -11.93 1.04 -0.37
N ALA A 146 -10.91 1.45 -1.12
CA ALA A 146 -10.99 1.45 -2.59
C ALA A 146 -11.26 0.04 -3.12
N SER A 147 -10.55 -0.97 -2.62
CA SER A 147 -10.77 -2.39 -2.95
C SER A 147 -12.15 -2.94 -2.53
N GLY A 148 -12.87 -2.23 -1.67
CA GLY A 148 -14.25 -2.55 -1.30
C GLY A 148 -15.31 -1.97 -2.24
N ASP A 149 -14.95 -1.07 -3.15
CA ASP A 149 -15.88 -0.49 -4.13
C ASP A 149 -16.25 -1.54 -5.19
N SER A 150 -17.56 -1.74 -5.40
CA SER A 150 -18.09 -2.77 -6.31
C SER A 150 -17.62 -2.65 -7.78
N SER A 151 -17.14 -1.48 -8.19
CA SER A 151 -16.69 -1.22 -9.56
C SER A 151 -15.24 -1.64 -9.83
N VAL A 152 -14.41 -1.85 -8.80
CA VAL A 152 -12.95 -1.99 -8.99
C VAL A 152 -12.54 -3.20 -9.83
N THR A 153 -13.31 -4.28 -9.77
CA THR A 153 -13.06 -5.47 -10.61
C THR A 153 -13.30 -5.17 -12.09
N SER A 154 -14.28 -4.32 -12.42
CA SER A 154 -14.49 -3.79 -13.78
C SER A 154 -13.38 -2.83 -14.21
N HIS A 155 -12.68 -2.23 -13.24
CA HIS A 155 -11.49 -1.41 -13.46
C HIS A 155 -10.19 -2.22 -13.38
N LYS A 156 -10.27 -3.53 -13.62
CA LYS A 156 -9.12 -4.45 -13.69
C LYS A 156 -8.29 -4.50 -12.40
N VAL A 157 -8.80 -4.01 -11.27
CA VAL A 157 -8.15 -4.21 -9.97
C VAL A 157 -8.34 -5.66 -9.58
N LYS A 158 -7.24 -6.33 -9.22
CA LYS A 158 -7.24 -7.78 -8.94
C LYS A 158 -6.68 -8.15 -7.57
N ALA A 159 -5.97 -7.26 -6.89
CA ALA A 159 -5.32 -7.56 -5.63
C ALA A 159 -5.05 -6.30 -4.81
N VAL A 160 -5.02 -6.42 -3.48
CA VAL A 160 -4.62 -5.35 -2.57
C VAL A 160 -3.61 -5.81 -1.52
N VAL A 161 -2.62 -4.98 -1.19
CA VAL A 161 -1.67 -5.21 -0.10
C VAL A 161 -1.82 -4.10 0.95
N ASN A 162 -2.01 -4.47 2.21
CA ASN A 162 -2.16 -3.53 3.32
C ASN A 162 -1.14 -3.85 4.39
N VAL A 163 -0.21 -2.93 4.64
CA VAL A 163 0.87 -3.11 5.62
C VAL A 163 0.79 -2.08 6.73
N HIS A 164 1.03 -2.54 7.96
CA HIS A 164 0.93 -1.77 9.20
C HIS A 164 -0.30 -0.83 9.18
N PRO A 165 -1.53 -1.39 9.08
CA PRO A 165 -2.73 -0.63 8.74
C PRO A 165 -3.19 0.26 9.90
N ALA A 166 -3.61 1.49 9.58
CA ALA A 166 -4.23 2.39 10.57
C ALA A 166 -5.76 2.44 10.40
N GLY A 167 -6.50 2.73 11.47
CA GLY A 167 -7.96 2.89 11.41
C GLY A 167 -8.71 1.62 10.99
N ILE A 168 -8.25 0.45 11.44
CA ILE A 168 -8.83 -0.85 11.11
C ILE A 168 -10.30 -0.87 11.53
N ASP A 169 -11.18 -1.13 10.57
CA ASP A 169 -12.58 -1.44 10.81
C ASP A 169 -12.86 -2.84 10.25
N PRO A 170 -13.17 -3.84 11.11
CA PRO A 170 -13.46 -5.19 10.65
C PRO A 170 -14.59 -5.27 9.62
N ASP A 171 -15.52 -4.32 9.59
CA ASP A 171 -16.63 -4.33 8.62
C ASP A 171 -16.20 -3.97 7.20
N ASP A 172 -15.05 -3.31 7.01
CA ASP A 172 -14.49 -3.05 5.68
C ASP A 172 -14.10 -4.36 4.97
N ALA A 173 -13.58 -5.34 5.70
CA ALA A 173 -13.20 -6.64 5.16
C ALA A 173 -14.38 -7.37 4.47
N LYS A 174 -15.61 -7.12 4.93
CA LYS A 174 -16.82 -7.72 4.36
C LYS A 174 -17.15 -7.16 2.97
N LYS A 175 -16.60 -6.01 2.61
CA LYS A 175 -16.87 -5.32 1.34
C LYS A 175 -15.79 -5.59 0.29
N LEU A 176 -14.65 -6.17 0.66
CA LEU A 176 -13.55 -6.41 -0.27
C LEU A 176 -14.00 -7.18 -1.51
N GLN A 177 -13.66 -6.65 -2.68
CA GLN A 177 -13.96 -7.25 -3.98
C GLN A 177 -12.78 -8.04 -4.55
N VAL A 178 -11.58 -7.86 -3.97
CA VAL A 178 -10.33 -8.48 -4.43
C VAL A 178 -9.56 -9.10 -3.27
N PRO A 179 -8.75 -10.15 -3.50
CA PRO A 179 -7.87 -10.74 -2.49
C PRO A 179 -6.92 -9.73 -1.86
N ILE A 180 -6.62 -9.94 -0.57
CA ILE A 180 -5.77 -9.06 0.23
C ILE A 180 -4.55 -9.80 0.82
N LEU A 181 -3.39 -9.16 0.76
CA LEU A 181 -2.28 -9.44 1.68
C LEU A 181 -2.41 -8.50 2.89
N TRP A 182 -2.85 -9.04 4.02
CA TRP A 182 -3.01 -8.33 5.28
C TRP A 182 -1.75 -8.47 6.12
N ALA A 183 -0.99 -7.39 6.26
CA ALA A 183 0.33 -7.36 6.91
C ALA A 183 0.38 -6.43 8.14
N PRO A 184 -0.37 -6.73 9.22
CA PRO A 184 -0.28 -5.98 10.47
C PRO A 184 1.05 -6.23 11.19
N THR A 185 1.33 -5.38 12.16
CA THR A 185 2.45 -5.37 13.08
C THR A 185 1.96 -5.61 14.52
N LYS A 186 2.88 -5.66 15.48
CA LYS A 186 2.53 -5.79 16.90
C LYS A 186 1.86 -4.54 17.50
N ASP A 187 1.94 -3.41 16.80
CA ASP A 187 1.47 -2.11 17.30
C ASP A 187 -0.03 -1.87 17.03
N GLU A 188 -0.68 -2.66 16.16
CA GLU A 188 -2.13 -2.59 15.97
C GLU A 188 -2.89 -3.42 17.01
N ASP A 189 -4.14 -3.03 17.31
CA ASP A 189 -5.01 -3.84 18.17
C ASP A 189 -5.23 -5.23 17.56
N LYS A 190 -4.64 -6.23 18.21
CA LYS A 190 -4.66 -7.61 17.74
C LYS A 190 -6.07 -8.16 17.59
N LYS A 191 -7.00 -7.85 18.51
CA LYS A 191 -8.38 -8.36 18.44
C LYS A 191 -9.12 -7.77 17.25
N VAL A 192 -8.93 -6.48 17.00
CA VAL A 192 -9.53 -5.78 15.85
C VAL A 192 -8.94 -6.32 14.54
N SER A 193 -7.61 -6.45 14.46
CA SER A 193 -6.90 -6.99 13.28
C SER A 193 -7.27 -8.46 12.99
N ASP A 194 -7.38 -9.30 14.02
CA ASP A 194 -7.81 -10.70 13.87
C ASP A 194 -9.26 -10.77 13.39
N LYS A 195 -10.16 -9.93 13.93
CA LYS A 195 -11.55 -9.88 13.49
C LYS A 195 -11.69 -9.40 12.04
N PHE A 196 -10.89 -8.42 11.63
CA PHE A 196 -10.82 -8.00 10.22
C PHE A 196 -10.46 -9.18 9.33
N TYR A 197 -9.37 -9.89 9.63
CA TYR A 197 -8.93 -10.98 8.77
C TYR A 197 -9.86 -12.19 8.80
N ALA A 198 -10.50 -12.50 9.93
CA ALA A 198 -11.51 -13.55 9.99
C ALA A 198 -12.69 -13.27 9.03
N ASN A 199 -13.10 -12.00 8.91
CA ASN A 199 -14.09 -11.59 7.91
C ASN A 199 -13.58 -11.80 6.47
N VAL A 200 -12.31 -11.50 6.19
CA VAL A 200 -11.67 -11.78 4.90
C VAL A 200 -11.70 -13.28 4.59
N GLU A 201 -11.27 -14.13 5.52
CA GLU A 201 -11.20 -15.59 5.35
C GLU A 201 -12.58 -16.19 5.03
N SER A 202 -13.64 -15.64 5.64
CA SER A 202 -15.01 -16.07 5.39
C SER A 202 -15.64 -15.56 4.09
N SER A 203 -14.97 -14.65 3.38
CA SER A 203 -15.49 -14.00 2.16
C SER A 203 -15.17 -14.78 0.89
N SER A 204 -15.72 -14.35 -0.25
CA SER A 204 -15.43 -14.92 -1.57
C SER A 204 -13.95 -14.79 -1.99
N VAL A 205 -13.23 -13.80 -1.46
CA VAL A 205 -11.81 -13.56 -1.77
C VAL A 205 -10.86 -14.22 -0.77
N GLY A 206 -11.38 -14.85 0.29
CA GLY A 206 -10.60 -15.42 1.39
C GLY A 206 -9.59 -16.48 0.95
N LYS A 207 -9.94 -17.33 -0.03
CA LYS A 207 -9.07 -18.42 -0.51
C LYS A 207 -7.76 -17.94 -1.14
N GLN A 208 -7.77 -16.74 -1.73
CA GLN A 208 -6.60 -16.13 -2.38
C GLN A 208 -5.95 -15.06 -1.49
N SER A 209 -6.54 -14.75 -0.33
CA SER A 209 -6.02 -13.76 0.60
C SER A 209 -5.01 -14.39 1.55
N VAL A 210 -4.07 -13.57 2.04
CA VAL A 210 -2.96 -14.00 2.90
C VAL A 210 -2.85 -13.04 4.08
N LYS A 211 -2.55 -13.56 5.28
CA LYS A 211 -2.14 -12.75 6.43
C LYS A 211 -0.69 -13.05 6.80
N HIS A 212 0.05 -12.00 7.11
CA HIS A 212 1.36 -12.11 7.72
C HIS A 212 1.48 -11.12 8.89
N GLN A 213 1.68 -11.64 10.10
CA GLN A 213 1.86 -10.81 11.29
C GLN A 213 3.34 -10.49 11.46
N TYR A 214 3.69 -9.21 11.47
CA TYR A 214 5.03 -8.72 11.77
C TYR A 214 5.19 -8.42 13.26
N GLU A 215 6.39 -8.66 13.79
CA GLU A 215 6.82 -8.19 15.12
C GLU A 215 7.53 -6.82 15.07
N ALA A 216 7.60 -6.24 13.86
CA ALA A 216 8.14 -4.91 13.60
C ALA A 216 7.24 -3.81 14.20
N PHE A 217 7.72 -2.57 14.19
CA PHE A 217 6.94 -1.40 14.61
C PHE A 217 6.09 -0.85 13.46
N HIS A 218 5.07 -0.05 13.79
CA HIS A 218 4.24 0.62 12.80
C HIS A 218 5.05 1.59 11.91
N GLY A 219 5.04 1.36 10.59
CA GLY A 219 5.81 2.17 9.62
C GLY A 219 7.15 1.55 9.20
N PHE A 220 7.47 0.32 9.63
CA PHE A 220 8.71 -0.37 9.29
C PHE A 220 8.94 -0.57 7.78
N ALA A 221 7.88 -0.49 6.96
CA ALA A 221 7.92 -0.76 5.52
C ALA A 221 7.88 0.53 4.66
N SER A 222 7.88 1.71 5.27
CA SER A 222 7.64 3.00 4.62
C SER A 222 8.49 4.12 5.23
N ALA A 223 7.96 5.34 5.38
CA ALA A 223 8.75 6.55 5.62
C ALA A 223 9.56 6.54 6.92
N ARG A 224 9.17 5.71 7.90
CA ARG A 224 9.86 5.58 9.20
C ARG A 224 10.83 4.40 9.28
N ALA A 225 11.00 3.63 8.21
CA ALA A 225 11.91 2.49 8.22
C ALA A 225 13.36 2.93 8.44
N ASP A 226 14.02 2.35 9.43
CA ASP A 226 15.46 2.48 9.65
C ASP A 226 16.19 1.31 9.00
N LEU A 227 16.61 1.50 7.75
CA LEU A 227 17.26 0.45 6.97
C LEU A 227 18.74 0.22 7.34
N LYS A 228 19.26 0.95 8.35
CA LYS A 228 20.56 0.65 8.97
C LYS A 228 20.42 -0.35 10.11
N ASP A 229 19.23 -0.45 10.72
CA ASP A 229 18.92 -1.48 11.68
C ASP A 229 18.72 -2.82 10.95
N PRO A 230 19.51 -3.87 11.25
CA PRO A 230 19.43 -5.14 10.54
C PRO A 230 18.08 -5.85 10.67
N THR A 231 17.37 -5.64 11.78
CA THR A 231 16.05 -6.25 12.00
C THR A 231 15.01 -5.57 11.12
N ASN A 232 14.95 -4.24 11.10
CA ASN A 232 14.06 -3.53 10.21
C ASN A 232 14.40 -3.79 8.74
N LEU A 233 15.68 -3.80 8.36
CA LEU A 233 16.10 -4.13 6.98
C LEU A 233 15.55 -5.49 6.55
N LYS A 234 15.71 -6.52 7.38
CA LYS A 234 15.21 -7.87 7.11
C LYS A 234 13.68 -7.90 6.97
N ASP A 235 12.95 -7.23 7.85
CA ASP A 235 11.49 -7.21 7.79
C ASP A 235 10.99 -6.41 6.57
N TYR A 236 11.67 -5.32 6.21
CA TYR A 236 11.40 -4.54 5.01
C TYR A 236 11.61 -5.42 3.75
N GLU A 237 12.73 -6.12 3.64
CA GLU A 237 13.01 -7.06 2.53
C GLU A 237 11.96 -8.18 2.44
N ASP A 238 11.62 -8.81 3.57
CA ASP A 238 10.60 -9.86 3.61
C ASP A 238 9.23 -9.33 3.16
N PHE A 239 8.82 -8.14 3.61
CA PHE A 239 7.57 -7.52 3.20
C PHE A 239 7.48 -7.31 1.68
N TYR A 240 8.48 -6.66 1.08
CA TYR A 240 8.45 -6.41 -0.38
C TYR A 240 8.56 -7.70 -1.19
N SER A 241 9.29 -8.70 -0.68
CA SER A 241 9.34 -10.03 -1.28
C SER A 241 7.97 -10.72 -1.29
N ARG A 242 7.22 -10.66 -0.17
CA ARG A 242 5.85 -11.19 -0.07
C ARG A 242 4.86 -10.39 -0.92
N ALA A 243 4.93 -9.07 -0.90
CA ALA A 243 4.06 -8.21 -1.69
C ALA A 243 4.26 -8.47 -3.19
N ALA A 244 5.51 -8.58 -3.66
CA ALA A 244 5.81 -8.96 -5.03
C ALA A 244 5.32 -10.38 -5.35
N GLY A 245 5.55 -11.36 -4.47
CA GLY A 245 5.04 -12.72 -4.65
C GLY A 245 3.51 -12.77 -4.78
N PHE A 246 2.81 -12.02 -3.92
CA PHE A 246 1.36 -11.90 -3.91
C PHE A 246 0.81 -11.29 -5.20
N PHE A 247 1.37 -10.16 -5.64
CA PHE A 247 0.96 -9.53 -6.91
C PHE A 247 1.28 -10.41 -8.11
N LYS A 248 2.45 -11.05 -8.15
CA LYS A 248 2.83 -11.95 -9.25
C LYS A 248 1.85 -13.12 -9.43
N ALA A 249 1.24 -13.59 -8.34
CA ALA A 249 0.26 -14.67 -8.39
C ALA A 249 -1.12 -14.22 -8.92
N LEU A 250 -1.44 -12.92 -8.88
CA LEU A 250 -2.78 -12.40 -9.12
C LEU A 250 -2.91 -11.44 -10.32
N LEU A 251 -1.82 -10.80 -10.75
CA LEU A 251 -1.85 -9.75 -11.78
C LEU A 251 -1.60 -10.25 -13.20
#